data_AF-A0A3M5GPG7-F1
#
_entry.id   AF-A0A3M5GPG7-F1
#
_cell.length_a   1.000
_cell.length_b   1.000
_cell.length_c   1.000
_cell.angle_alpha   90.00
_cell.angle_beta   90.00
_cell.angle_gamma   90.00
#
_symmetry.space_group_name_H-M   'P 1'
#
loop_
_entity.id
_entity.type
_entity.pdbx_description
1 polymer ?
#
loop_
_entity_poly.entity_id
_entity_poly.type
_entity_poly.pdbx_seq_one_letter_code
_entity_poly.pdbx_strand_id
1 'polypeptide(L)'
;MQLCNPPAHEISKNDNRLTRSGTVMAAKSERLTILSDAEQEALYGLPDFDDTQRLEYLALTDAELALASSRPGMPAQVYCVLQIGYFKAKHAFFRFDWNEVEEDCAFVLRRYFTDEPFECKAVTKHEHYTQRERILELFCYLPWVASFLPQLAQQAALIVRRDVIPEFIATELIVWLNEHKIIRPGYTTLQELVSEALSAERRRLGGLLAEVLDDPARAAMAQLLVRDDTLSQLAALKQDAKDFGWRQMAREREKRATLEPLHSIAKALLPKLGVSQQNLLYYASLANFYTVHDLRNLKADQSHLYLLCYAWVRYRQLSDNLVDAMAYHMKQLEDQSSAGAKQSFVAEQVRRQQDTPQVGRLLSLYIDDSVPDPTPFGDVRQRAYKIMPRDALLTTAQRMSAKPVSKLALHWQAVDGLAERIRRHLRPLYVASTSPQPTRTARGWWRWPRPRACSPNSSAYRNGRSLNVQRPRYRNACGRTC
;
A
#
# COMPACT_ATOMS: atom_id res chain seq x y z
N MET A 1 -14.33 22.72 18.27
CA MET A 1 -14.63 21.36 18.78
C MET A 1 -13.48 20.44 18.41
N GLN A 2 -12.93 19.74 19.39
CA GLN A 2 -11.75 18.88 19.31
C GLN A 2 -11.99 17.70 18.36
N LEU A 3 -11.03 17.43 17.49
CA LEU A 3 -10.91 16.13 16.80
C LEU A 3 -9.91 15.29 17.58
N CYS A 4 -10.44 14.33 18.35
CA CYS A 4 -9.66 13.29 19.00
C CYS A 4 -9.32 12.19 17.98
N ASN A 5 -8.03 11.84 17.88
CA ASN A 5 -7.57 10.62 17.21
C ASN A 5 -7.93 9.39 18.06
N PRO A 6 -8.40 8.28 17.47
CA PRO A 6 -8.52 7.00 18.18
C PRO A 6 -7.16 6.27 18.26
N PRO A 7 -6.97 5.40 19.27
CA PRO A 7 -5.72 4.72 19.56
C PRO A 7 -5.48 3.49 18.67
N ALA A 8 -4.21 3.16 18.48
CA ALA A 8 -3.74 1.97 17.81
C ALA A 8 -4.03 0.72 18.66
N HIS A 9 -4.83 -0.22 18.13
CA HIS A 9 -4.70 -1.67 18.25
C HIS A 9 -5.85 -2.33 17.45
N GLU A 10 -5.60 -3.54 16.93
CA GLU A 10 -6.47 -4.35 16.05
C GLU A 10 -6.42 -4.03 14.54
N ILE A 11 -5.26 -4.26 13.93
CA ILE A 11 -5.19 -4.59 12.50
C ILE A 11 -5.64 -6.05 12.37
N SER A 12 -6.91 -6.20 12.00
CA SER A 12 -7.53 -7.44 11.58
C SER A 12 -6.74 -8.05 10.41
N LYS A 13 -6.41 -9.34 10.55
CA LYS A 13 -5.90 -10.19 9.48
C LYS A 13 -6.98 -10.35 8.41
N ASN A 14 -6.96 -9.51 7.37
CA ASN A 14 -7.82 -9.73 6.22
C ASN A 14 -7.22 -9.18 4.91
N ASP A 15 -5.94 -9.45 4.67
CA ASP A 15 -5.30 -9.28 3.36
C ASP A 15 -4.90 -10.64 2.79
N ASN A 16 -5.90 -11.39 2.29
CA ASN A 16 -5.67 -12.66 1.61
C ASN A 16 -6.51 -12.80 0.32
N ARG A 17 -6.87 -11.69 -0.34
CA ARG A 17 -7.58 -11.71 -1.63
C ARG A 17 -6.67 -11.76 -2.87
N LEU A 18 -5.35 -11.57 -2.72
CA LEU A 18 -4.39 -11.66 -3.83
C LEU A 18 -3.86 -13.08 -4.12
N THR A 19 -4.30 -14.10 -3.38
CA THR A 19 -3.75 -15.47 -3.46
C THR A 19 -4.60 -16.46 -4.26
N ARG A 20 -5.65 -16.02 -4.97
CA ARG A 20 -6.55 -16.93 -5.72
C ARG A 20 -6.68 -16.73 -7.24
N SER A 21 -5.92 -15.81 -7.85
CA SER A 21 -5.92 -15.66 -9.32
C SER A 21 -4.51 -15.72 -9.92
N GLY A 22 -3.70 -16.63 -9.39
CA GLY A 22 -2.50 -17.13 -10.07
C GLY A 22 -2.89 -18.31 -10.95
N THR A 23 -3.71 -18.09 -11.99
CA THR A 23 -4.06 -19.17 -12.93
C THR A 23 -2.79 -19.60 -13.66
N VAL A 24 -2.20 -20.66 -13.13
CA VAL A 24 -1.13 -21.42 -13.74
C VAL A 24 -1.63 -21.89 -15.10
N MET A 25 -0.94 -21.52 -16.18
CA MET A 25 -1.00 -22.29 -17.43
C MET A 25 -0.28 -23.63 -17.19
N ALA A 26 -0.91 -24.52 -16.43
CA ALA A 26 -0.53 -25.91 -16.31
C ALA A 26 -1.65 -26.75 -16.92
N ALA A 27 -1.26 -27.56 -17.89
CA ALA A 27 -2.12 -28.30 -18.79
C ALA A 27 -3.15 -29.20 -18.06
N LYS A 28 -4.43 -28.80 -18.12
CA LYS A 28 -5.62 -29.67 -18.31
C LYS A 28 -6.89 -28.83 -18.57
N SER A 29 -6.80 -28.00 -19.59
CA SER A 29 -7.87 -27.34 -20.36
C SER A 29 -7.11 -26.41 -21.30
N GLU A 30 -7.19 -26.59 -22.61
CA GLU A 30 -6.48 -25.73 -23.57
C GLU A 30 -6.98 -24.27 -23.55
N ARG A 31 -8.03 -23.97 -22.76
CA ARG A 31 -8.68 -22.67 -22.73
C ARG A 31 -8.62 -22.04 -21.34
N LEU A 32 -8.34 -20.74 -21.32
CA LEU A 32 -8.20 -19.89 -20.13
C LEU A 32 -9.50 -19.85 -19.33
N THR A 33 -9.54 -20.33 -18.08
CA THR A 33 -10.72 -20.13 -17.22
C THR A 33 -10.83 -18.64 -16.87
N ILE A 34 -11.88 -17.98 -17.36
CA ILE A 34 -12.10 -16.54 -17.16
C ILE A 34 -13.16 -16.24 -16.09
N LEU A 35 -14.01 -17.21 -15.78
CA LEU A 35 -15.05 -17.13 -14.75
C LEU A 35 -15.05 -18.44 -13.96
N SER A 36 -15.29 -18.37 -12.65
CA SER A 36 -15.50 -19.55 -11.81
C SER A 36 -16.77 -20.30 -12.21
N ASP A 37 -16.90 -21.57 -11.79
CA ASP A 37 -18.07 -22.38 -12.12
C ASP A 37 -19.37 -21.75 -11.58
N ALA A 38 -19.32 -21.15 -10.39
CA ALA A 38 -20.46 -20.43 -9.81
C ALA A 38 -20.84 -19.18 -10.61
N GLU A 39 -19.87 -18.43 -11.13
CA GLU A 39 -20.12 -17.26 -11.98
C GLU A 39 -20.64 -17.68 -13.35
N GLN A 40 -20.12 -18.76 -13.92
CA GLN A 40 -20.64 -19.33 -15.16
C GLN A 40 -22.10 -19.75 -14.98
N GLU A 41 -22.44 -20.43 -13.88
CA GLU A 41 -23.82 -20.81 -13.59
C GLU A 41 -24.73 -19.59 -13.36
N ALA A 42 -24.26 -18.60 -12.61
CA ALA A 42 -24.98 -17.35 -12.41
C ALA A 42 -25.29 -16.64 -13.74
N LEU A 43 -24.36 -16.68 -14.70
CA LEU A 43 -24.45 -15.95 -15.96
C LEU A 43 -25.11 -16.74 -17.10
N TYR A 44 -24.85 -18.04 -17.21
CA TYR A 44 -25.25 -18.90 -18.34
C TYR A 44 -26.16 -20.07 -17.95
N GLY A 45 -26.25 -20.39 -16.66
CA GLY A 45 -27.19 -21.37 -16.14
C GLY A 45 -28.63 -20.88 -16.17
N LEU A 46 -29.58 -21.79 -16.00
CA LEU A 46 -30.99 -21.45 -15.87
C LEU A 46 -31.20 -20.57 -14.61
N PRO A 47 -32.15 -19.61 -14.60
CA PRO A 47 -32.50 -18.94 -13.36
C PRO A 47 -33.08 -19.92 -12.34
N ASP A 48 -32.55 -19.91 -11.13
CA ASP A 48 -33.08 -20.64 -9.96
C ASP A 48 -33.72 -19.61 -9.04
N PHE A 49 -35.00 -19.31 -9.27
CA PHE A 49 -35.70 -18.23 -8.58
C PHE A 49 -36.18 -18.65 -7.20
N ASP A 50 -35.96 -17.80 -6.21
CA ASP A 50 -36.74 -17.87 -4.96
C ASP A 50 -38.15 -17.27 -5.13
N ASP A 51 -39.01 -17.43 -4.12
CA ASP A 51 -40.39 -16.94 -4.17
C ASP A 51 -40.49 -15.42 -4.39
N THR A 52 -39.50 -14.65 -3.92
CA THR A 52 -39.47 -13.19 -4.11
C THR A 52 -39.08 -12.84 -5.54
N GLN A 53 -38.11 -13.54 -6.10
CA GLN A 53 -37.67 -13.37 -7.48
C GLN A 53 -38.74 -13.80 -8.49
N ARG A 54 -39.54 -14.84 -8.19
CA ARG A 54 -40.71 -15.20 -8.99
C ARG A 54 -41.71 -14.06 -9.06
N LEU A 55 -42.02 -13.43 -7.92
CA LEU A 55 -42.91 -12.27 -7.86
C LEU A 55 -42.37 -11.07 -8.63
N GLU A 56 -41.05 -10.87 -8.67
CA GLU A 56 -40.42 -9.75 -9.37
C GLU A 56 -40.30 -9.99 -10.88
N TYR A 57 -39.72 -11.13 -11.29
CA TYR A 57 -39.38 -11.39 -12.68
C TYR A 57 -40.55 -11.96 -13.49
N LEU A 58 -41.40 -12.82 -12.89
CA LEU A 58 -42.56 -13.42 -13.57
C LEU A 58 -43.85 -12.59 -13.45
N ALA A 59 -43.81 -11.46 -12.73
CA ALA A 59 -44.84 -10.43 -12.86
C ALA A 59 -44.69 -9.68 -14.19
N LEU A 60 -45.71 -9.81 -15.04
CA LEU A 60 -45.75 -9.23 -16.37
C LEU A 60 -46.45 -7.87 -16.34
N THR A 61 -45.91 -6.93 -17.11
CA THR A 61 -46.59 -5.71 -17.53
C THR A 61 -47.65 -6.00 -18.59
N ASP A 62 -48.53 -5.05 -18.86
CA ASP A 62 -49.58 -5.21 -19.88
C ASP A 62 -49.00 -5.52 -21.27
N ALA A 63 -47.87 -4.92 -21.63
CA ALA A 63 -47.21 -5.17 -22.91
C ALA A 63 -46.59 -6.58 -22.99
N GLU A 64 -45.99 -7.05 -21.89
CA GLU A 64 -45.43 -8.39 -21.77
C GLU A 64 -46.53 -9.46 -21.80
N LEU A 65 -47.64 -9.22 -21.09
CA LEU A 65 -48.79 -10.13 -21.09
C LEU A 65 -49.45 -10.19 -22.46
N ALA A 66 -49.63 -9.05 -23.14
CA ALA A 66 -50.16 -9.03 -24.51
C ALA A 66 -49.28 -9.83 -25.49
N LEU A 67 -47.95 -9.74 -25.34
CA LEU A 67 -47.00 -10.55 -26.12
C LEU A 67 -47.21 -12.04 -25.83
N ALA A 68 -47.25 -12.44 -24.56
CA ALA A 68 -47.42 -13.83 -24.14
C ALA A 68 -48.77 -14.41 -24.60
N SER A 69 -49.88 -13.70 -24.40
CA SER A 69 -51.23 -14.15 -24.79
C SER A 69 -51.41 -14.27 -26.30
N SER A 70 -50.61 -13.56 -27.11
CA SER A 70 -50.66 -13.67 -28.58
C SER A 70 -50.04 -14.96 -29.13
N ARG A 71 -49.42 -15.80 -28.27
CA ARG A 71 -48.76 -17.04 -28.68
C ARG A 71 -49.75 -18.19 -28.89
N PRO A 72 -49.46 -19.15 -29.80
CA PRO A 72 -50.38 -20.21 -30.16
C PRO A 72 -50.47 -21.29 -29.07
N GLY A 73 -51.58 -21.28 -28.34
CA GLY A 73 -51.92 -22.30 -27.35
C GLY A 73 -51.20 -22.12 -26.01
N MET A 74 -51.83 -22.65 -24.96
CA MET A 74 -51.41 -22.47 -23.56
C MET A 74 -49.92 -22.83 -23.30
N PRO A 75 -49.36 -23.94 -23.82
CA PRO A 75 -47.93 -24.26 -23.61
C PRO A 75 -46.98 -23.20 -24.19
N ALA A 76 -47.29 -22.64 -25.36
CA ALA A 76 -46.47 -21.59 -25.95
C ALA A 76 -46.60 -20.26 -25.18
N GLN A 77 -47.79 -19.96 -24.66
CA GLN A 77 -48.03 -18.77 -23.83
C GLN A 77 -47.25 -18.86 -22.51
N VAL A 78 -47.38 -19.97 -21.77
CA VAL A 78 -46.64 -20.21 -20.51
C VAL A 78 -45.13 -20.18 -20.76
N TYR A 79 -44.65 -20.85 -21.80
CA TYR A 79 -43.23 -20.82 -22.17
C TYR A 79 -42.74 -19.40 -22.48
N CYS A 80 -43.60 -18.56 -23.09
CA CYS A 80 -43.29 -17.17 -23.37
C CYS A 80 -43.19 -16.33 -22.09
N VAL A 81 -44.09 -16.53 -21.12
CA VAL A 81 -44.00 -15.88 -19.78
C VAL A 81 -42.67 -16.23 -19.11
N LEU A 82 -42.29 -17.51 -19.09
CA LEU A 82 -41.03 -17.95 -18.51
C LEU A 82 -39.83 -17.34 -19.25
N GLN A 83 -39.84 -17.33 -20.59
CA GLN A 83 -38.78 -16.68 -21.38
C GLN A 83 -38.66 -15.18 -21.06
N ILE A 84 -39.77 -14.45 -20.87
CA ILE A 84 -39.75 -13.04 -20.47
C ILE A 84 -39.11 -12.89 -19.09
N GLY A 85 -39.54 -13.68 -18.11
CA GLY A 85 -38.99 -13.62 -16.76
C GLY A 85 -37.49 -13.92 -16.71
N TYR A 86 -37.06 -14.98 -17.39
CA TYR A 86 -35.64 -15.33 -17.47
C TYR A 86 -34.83 -14.27 -18.21
N PHE A 87 -35.41 -13.66 -19.24
CA PHE A 87 -34.78 -12.54 -19.96
C PHE A 87 -34.65 -11.29 -19.08
N LYS A 88 -35.66 -10.96 -18.26
CA LYS A 88 -35.58 -9.86 -17.30
C LYS A 88 -34.46 -10.08 -16.28
N ALA A 89 -34.30 -11.32 -15.81
CA ALA A 89 -33.30 -11.65 -14.79
C ALA A 89 -31.86 -11.73 -15.33
N LYS A 90 -31.64 -12.36 -16.48
CA LYS A 90 -30.28 -12.66 -16.98
C LYS A 90 -29.92 -12.01 -18.32
N HIS A 91 -30.87 -11.34 -18.99
CA HIS A 91 -30.72 -10.79 -20.35
C HIS A 91 -30.24 -11.83 -21.38
N ALA A 92 -30.67 -13.08 -21.18
CA ALA A 92 -30.33 -14.24 -21.99
C ALA A 92 -31.55 -15.14 -22.17
N PHE A 93 -31.49 -16.00 -23.17
CA PHE A 93 -32.53 -16.98 -23.47
C PHE A 93 -32.02 -18.38 -23.18
N PHE A 94 -32.89 -19.20 -22.60
CA PHE A 94 -32.59 -20.55 -22.16
C PHE A 94 -33.50 -21.53 -22.86
N ARG A 95 -32.95 -22.71 -23.17
CA ARG A 95 -33.75 -23.88 -23.49
C ARG A 95 -33.81 -24.74 -22.26
N PHE A 96 -35.01 -25.18 -21.92
CA PHE A 96 -35.29 -25.99 -20.75
C PHE A 96 -36.40 -26.97 -21.09
N ASP A 97 -36.39 -28.09 -20.41
CA ASP A 97 -37.49 -29.04 -20.33
C ASP A 97 -38.41 -28.66 -19.15
N TRP A 98 -39.68 -29.08 -19.21
CA TRP A 98 -40.68 -28.66 -18.23
C TRP A 98 -40.38 -29.13 -16.79
N ASN A 99 -39.64 -30.23 -16.63
CA ASN A 99 -39.19 -30.76 -15.34
C ASN A 99 -38.10 -29.89 -14.68
N GLU A 100 -37.38 -29.08 -15.45
CA GLU A 100 -36.34 -28.18 -14.92
C GLU A 100 -36.95 -26.89 -14.34
N VAL A 101 -38.23 -26.62 -14.63
CA VAL A 101 -38.91 -25.34 -14.32
C VAL A 101 -40.27 -25.54 -13.64
N GLU A 102 -40.46 -26.66 -12.93
CA GLU A 102 -41.77 -27.04 -12.38
C GLU A 102 -42.35 -25.98 -11.43
N GLU A 103 -41.51 -25.42 -10.55
CA GLU A 103 -41.93 -24.42 -9.57
C GLU A 103 -42.33 -23.10 -10.24
N ASP A 104 -41.52 -22.64 -11.21
CA ASP A 104 -41.78 -21.41 -11.97
C ASP A 104 -43.01 -21.57 -12.88
N CYS A 105 -43.17 -22.74 -13.51
CA CYS A 105 -44.35 -23.09 -14.29
C CYS A 105 -45.61 -23.09 -13.43
N ALA A 106 -45.59 -23.73 -12.26
CA ALA A 106 -46.70 -23.74 -11.32
C ALA A 106 -47.07 -22.33 -10.84
N PHE A 107 -46.08 -21.46 -10.63
CA PHE A 107 -46.31 -20.05 -10.30
C PHE A 107 -47.05 -19.32 -11.43
N VAL A 108 -46.58 -19.43 -12.67
CA VAL A 108 -47.19 -18.79 -13.85
C VAL A 108 -48.63 -19.27 -14.06
N LEU A 109 -48.87 -20.57 -13.96
CA LEU A 109 -50.22 -21.15 -14.14
C LEU A 109 -51.21 -20.61 -13.10
N ARG A 110 -50.82 -20.60 -11.82
CA ARG A 110 -51.67 -20.04 -10.75
C ARG A 110 -51.98 -18.55 -10.97
N ARG A 111 -51.02 -17.81 -11.53
CA ARG A 111 -51.10 -16.35 -11.65
C ARG A 111 -51.94 -15.87 -12.84
N TYR A 112 -51.83 -16.53 -13.99
CA TYR A 112 -52.40 -16.05 -15.26
C TYR A 112 -53.40 -17.01 -15.92
N PHE A 113 -53.42 -18.28 -15.50
CA PHE A 113 -54.17 -19.35 -16.17
C PHE A 113 -55.00 -20.17 -15.17
N THR A 114 -55.69 -19.48 -14.25
CA THR A 114 -56.48 -20.13 -13.20
C THR A 114 -57.56 -21.03 -13.80
N ASP A 115 -57.68 -22.25 -13.28
CA ASP A 115 -58.71 -23.26 -13.62
C ASP A 115 -58.65 -23.88 -15.03
N GLU A 116 -57.55 -23.71 -15.77
CA GLU A 116 -57.35 -24.38 -17.07
C GLU A 116 -56.48 -25.65 -16.95
N PRO A 117 -56.88 -26.79 -17.55
CA PRO A 117 -56.06 -27.99 -17.56
C PRO A 117 -54.80 -27.76 -18.42
N PHE A 118 -53.63 -27.83 -17.79
CA PHE A 118 -52.35 -27.64 -18.45
C PHE A 118 -51.71 -28.98 -18.84
N GLU A 119 -51.38 -29.14 -20.12
CA GLU A 119 -50.57 -30.26 -20.63
C GLU A 119 -49.20 -29.75 -21.07
N CYS A 120 -48.13 -30.28 -20.49
CA CYS A 120 -46.75 -29.98 -20.88
C CYS A 120 -46.48 -30.47 -22.31
N LYS A 121 -46.56 -29.58 -23.28
CA LYS A 121 -46.20 -29.85 -24.68
C LYS A 121 -44.91 -29.12 -25.04
N ALA A 122 -44.04 -29.78 -25.80
CA ALA A 122 -42.79 -29.18 -26.25
C ALA A 122 -43.09 -28.01 -27.20
N VAL A 123 -42.45 -26.86 -26.96
CA VAL A 123 -42.53 -25.71 -27.86
C VAL A 123 -41.66 -25.96 -29.08
N THR A 124 -42.21 -25.72 -30.27
CA THR A 124 -41.46 -25.93 -31.51
C THR A 124 -40.25 -25.00 -31.60
N LYS A 125 -39.21 -25.44 -32.32
CA LYS A 125 -38.04 -24.59 -32.57
C LYS A 125 -38.43 -23.25 -33.20
N HIS A 126 -39.36 -23.25 -34.17
CA HIS A 126 -39.84 -22.05 -34.83
C HIS A 126 -40.50 -21.08 -33.83
N GLU A 127 -41.38 -21.59 -32.98
CA GLU A 127 -42.06 -20.78 -31.97
C GLU A 127 -41.08 -20.20 -30.94
N HIS A 128 -40.13 -21.00 -30.45
CA HIS A 128 -39.09 -20.52 -29.55
C HIS A 128 -38.31 -19.33 -30.14
N TYR A 129 -37.87 -19.39 -31.40
CA TYR A 129 -37.16 -18.28 -32.03
C TYR A 129 -38.06 -17.07 -32.31
N THR A 130 -39.33 -17.30 -32.65
CA THR A 130 -40.32 -16.23 -32.82
C THR A 130 -40.54 -15.46 -31.51
N GLN A 131 -40.65 -16.18 -30.39
CA GLN A 131 -40.76 -15.57 -29.06
C GLN A 131 -39.52 -14.73 -28.73
N ARG A 132 -38.33 -15.26 -28.98
CA ARG A 132 -37.07 -14.53 -28.75
C ARG A 132 -37.02 -13.22 -29.51
N GLU A 133 -37.35 -13.22 -30.80
CA GLU A 133 -37.37 -12.00 -31.62
C GLU A 133 -38.34 -10.97 -31.07
N ARG A 134 -39.57 -11.38 -30.70
CA ARG A 134 -40.56 -10.48 -30.11
C ARG A 134 -40.15 -9.93 -28.75
N ILE A 135 -39.54 -10.76 -27.90
CA ILE A 135 -39.03 -10.32 -26.59
C ILE A 135 -37.90 -9.31 -26.79
N LEU A 136 -37.00 -9.55 -27.76
CA LEU A 136 -35.92 -8.61 -28.08
C LEU A 136 -36.45 -7.26 -28.56
N GLU A 137 -37.46 -7.25 -29.43
CA GLU A 137 -38.15 -6.03 -29.85
C GLU A 137 -38.74 -5.29 -28.64
N LEU A 138 -39.42 -6.00 -27.74
CA LEU A 138 -40.09 -5.42 -26.57
C LEU A 138 -39.09 -4.72 -25.63
N PHE A 139 -37.95 -5.33 -25.34
CA PHE A 139 -36.93 -4.77 -24.45
C PHE A 139 -35.88 -3.88 -25.17
N CYS A 140 -36.00 -3.75 -26.49
CA CYS A 140 -35.04 -3.05 -27.36
C CYS A 140 -33.62 -3.63 -27.27
N TYR A 141 -33.50 -4.96 -27.23
CA TYR A 141 -32.22 -5.67 -27.21
C TYR A 141 -31.84 -6.17 -28.60
N LEU A 142 -30.55 -6.20 -28.89
CA LEU A 142 -29.97 -6.70 -30.12
C LEU A 142 -29.46 -8.13 -29.93
N PRO A 143 -29.74 -9.04 -30.88
CA PRO A 143 -29.16 -10.37 -30.84
C PRO A 143 -27.64 -10.29 -31.02
N TRP A 144 -26.93 -11.21 -30.37
CA TRP A 144 -25.50 -11.38 -30.61
C TRP A 144 -25.24 -11.74 -32.08
N VAL A 145 -24.37 -10.96 -32.73
CA VAL A 145 -23.87 -11.22 -34.08
C VAL A 145 -22.37 -10.98 -34.15
N ALA A 146 -21.67 -11.75 -34.98
CA ALA A 146 -20.22 -11.70 -35.09
C ALA A 146 -19.68 -10.34 -35.57
N SER A 147 -20.51 -9.48 -36.17
CA SER A 147 -20.13 -8.12 -36.55
C SER A 147 -19.78 -7.22 -35.36
N PHE A 148 -20.17 -7.57 -34.14
CA PHE A 148 -19.78 -6.84 -32.92
C PHE A 148 -18.36 -7.20 -32.44
N LEU A 149 -17.76 -8.29 -32.94
CA LEU A 149 -16.43 -8.74 -32.50
C LEU A 149 -15.35 -7.66 -32.61
N PRO A 150 -15.22 -6.87 -33.69
CA PRO A 150 -14.22 -5.80 -33.76
C PRO A 150 -14.39 -4.74 -32.67
N GLN A 151 -15.63 -4.35 -32.36
CA GLN A 151 -15.93 -3.36 -31.32
C GLN A 151 -15.61 -3.92 -29.92
N LEU A 152 -16.01 -5.17 -29.66
CA LEU A 152 -15.67 -5.84 -28.41
C LEU A 152 -14.17 -6.07 -28.24
N ALA A 153 -13.46 -6.43 -29.30
CA ALA A 153 -12.01 -6.59 -29.26
C ALA A 153 -11.30 -5.26 -28.95
N GLN A 154 -11.81 -4.15 -29.51
CA GLN A 154 -11.32 -2.81 -29.19
C GLN A 154 -11.57 -2.46 -27.72
N GLN A 155 -12.77 -2.75 -27.19
CA GLN A 155 -13.08 -2.53 -25.78
C GLN A 155 -12.22 -3.41 -24.86
N ALA A 156 -12.06 -4.69 -25.18
CA ALA A 156 -11.20 -5.60 -24.45
C ALA A 156 -9.75 -5.09 -24.39
N ALA A 157 -9.22 -4.55 -25.49
CA ALA A 157 -7.89 -3.96 -25.53
C ALA A 157 -7.75 -2.73 -24.62
N LEU A 158 -8.81 -1.93 -24.45
CA LEU A 158 -8.82 -0.81 -23.49
C LEU A 158 -8.90 -1.31 -22.04
N ILE A 159 -9.76 -2.27 -21.76
CA ILE A 159 -9.96 -2.83 -20.42
C ILE A 159 -8.68 -3.51 -19.94
N VAL A 160 -8.03 -4.32 -20.79
CA VAL A 160 -6.78 -5.03 -20.47
C VAL A 160 -5.66 -4.07 -20.04
N ARG A 161 -5.60 -2.86 -20.63
CA ARG A 161 -4.60 -1.85 -20.21
C ARG A 161 -4.83 -1.32 -18.80
N ARG A 162 -6.09 -1.39 -18.31
CA ARG A 162 -6.46 -1.05 -16.94
C ARG A 162 -6.21 -2.21 -15.99
N ASP A 163 -6.64 -3.42 -16.33
CA ASP A 163 -6.41 -4.63 -15.54
C ASP A 163 -6.35 -5.88 -16.44
N VAL A 164 -5.30 -6.68 -16.27
CA VAL A 164 -5.05 -7.92 -17.03
C VAL A 164 -5.68 -9.16 -16.39
N ILE A 165 -6.42 -9.01 -15.28
CA ILE A 165 -7.15 -10.11 -14.66
C ILE A 165 -8.29 -10.58 -15.60
N PRO A 166 -8.33 -11.86 -16.01
CA PRO A 166 -9.31 -12.35 -16.98
C PRO A 166 -10.77 -12.15 -16.56
N GLU A 167 -11.07 -12.40 -15.28
CA GLU A 167 -12.40 -12.24 -14.67
C GLU A 167 -12.89 -10.78 -14.74
N PHE A 168 -11.99 -9.84 -14.47
CA PHE A 168 -12.28 -8.42 -14.56
C PHE A 168 -12.60 -8.01 -16.00
N ILE A 169 -11.80 -8.48 -16.96
CA ILE A 169 -12.03 -8.20 -18.39
C ILE A 169 -13.37 -8.77 -18.84
N ALA A 170 -13.68 -10.01 -18.46
CA ALA A 170 -14.95 -10.66 -18.78
C ALA A 170 -16.15 -9.88 -18.20
N THR A 171 -16.06 -9.47 -16.93
CA THR A 171 -17.11 -8.71 -16.24
C THR A 171 -17.37 -7.37 -16.92
N GLU A 172 -16.32 -6.62 -17.23
CA GLU A 172 -16.45 -5.31 -17.88
C GLU A 172 -17.00 -5.41 -19.31
N LEU A 173 -16.64 -6.47 -20.05
CA LEU A 173 -17.25 -6.73 -21.35
C LEU A 173 -18.75 -7.06 -21.22
N ILE A 174 -19.15 -7.79 -20.19
CA ILE A 174 -20.56 -8.08 -19.91
C ILE A 174 -21.33 -6.80 -19.56
N VAL A 175 -20.74 -5.93 -18.73
CA VAL A 175 -21.32 -4.61 -18.41
C VAL A 175 -21.52 -3.80 -19.69
N TRP A 176 -20.48 -3.71 -20.53
CA TRP A 176 -20.55 -2.99 -21.80
C TRP A 176 -21.64 -3.54 -22.73
N LEU A 177 -21.77 -4.87 -22.84
CA LEU A 177 -22.83 -5.52 -23.62
C LEU A 177 -24.23 -5.17 -23.09
N ASN A 178 -24.41 -5.19 -21.77
CA ASN A 178 -25.68 -4.83 -21.14
C ASN A 178 -26.04 -3.35 -21.39
N GLU A 179 -25.07 -2.44 -21.28
CA GLU A 179 -25.27 -1.00 -21.57
C GLU A 179 -25.71 -0.75 -23.01
N HIS A 180 -25.19 -1.53 -23.96
CA HIS A 180 -25.55 -1.44 -25.38
C HIS A 180 -26.76 -2.31 -25.75
N LYS A 181 -27.40 -2.93 -24.74
CA LYS A 181 -28.52 -3.87 -24.90
C LYS A 181 -28.22 -4.98 -25.92
N ILE A 182 -27.02 -5.52 -25.92
CA ILE A 182 -26.64 -6.65 -26.78
C ILE A 182 -26.71 -7.93 -25.95
N ILE A 183 -27.37 -8.97 -26.46
CA ILE A 183 -27.35 -10.29 -25.81
C ILE A 183 -25.90 -10.76 -25.68
N ARG A 184 -25.55 -11.25 -24.50
CA ARG A 184 -24.23 -11.81 -24.25
C ARG A 184 -23.91 -12.97 -25.20
N PRO A 185 -22.70 -13.02 -25.79
CA PRO A 185 -22.26 -14.19 -26.55
C PRO A 185 -22.13 -15.42 -25.65
N GLY A 186 -22.01 -16.60 -26.25
CA GLY A 186 -21.71 -17.82 -25.50
C GLY A 186 -20.37 -17.73 -24.76
N TYR A 187 -20.23 -18.48 -23.67
CA TYR A 187 -19.06 -18.44 -22.80
C TYR A 187 -17.73 -18.64 -23.56
N THR A 188 -17.70 -19.59 -24.51
CA THR A 188 -16.50 -19.87 -25.31
C THR A 188 -16.06 -18.68 -26.15
N THR A 189 -17.01 -17.91 -26.71
CA THR A 189 -16.71 -16.70 -27.49
C THR A 189 -16.15 -15.60 -26.59
N LEU A 190 -16.72 -15.42 -25.39
CA LEU A 190 -16.18 -14.47 -24.41
C LEU A 190 -14.77 -14.88 -23.95
N GLN A 191 -14.56 -16.18 -23.73
CA GLN A 191 -13.28 -16.77 -23.34
C GLN A 191 -12.18 -16.57 -24.40
N GLU A 192 -12.51 -16.78 -25.67
CA GLU A 192 -11.61 -16.54 -26.81
C GLU A 192 -11.28 -15.06 -26.93
N LEU A 193 -12.26 -14.17 -26.80
CA LEU A 193 -12.07 -12.73 -26.85
C LEU A 193 -11.12 -12.22 -25.76
N VAL A 194 -11.30 -12.67 -24.51
CA VAL A 194 -10.43 -12.30 -23.39
C VAL A 194 -9.01 -12.85 -23.61
N SER A 195 -8.91 -14.10 -24.08
CA SER A 195 -7.62 -14.74 -24.35
C SER A 195 -6.83 -14.02 -25.45
N GLU A 196 -7.50 -13.61 -26.53
CA GLU A 196 -6.87 -12.85 -27.61
C GLU A 196 -6.49 -11.44 -27.14
N ALA A 197 -7.32 -10.76 -26.36
CA ALA A 197 -7.01 -9.43 -25.83
C ALA A 197 -5.76 -9.46 -24.93
N LEU A 198 -5.64 -10.46 -24.05
CA LEU A 198 -4.44 -10.67 -23.23
C LEU A 198 -3.21 -11.01 -24.07
N SER A 199 -3.39 -11.83 -25.11
CA SER A 199 -2.30 -12.21 -26.02
C SER A 199 -1.81 -11.03 -26.84
N ALA A 200 -2.73 -10.18 -27.33
CA ALA A 200 -2.43 -8.94 -28.02
C ALA A 200 -1.70 -7.95 -27.12
N GLU A 201 -2.11 -7.78 -25.86
CA GLU A 201 -1.41 -6.91 -24.91
C GLU A 201 0.01 -7.42 -24.60
N ARG A 202 0.17 -8.74 -24.40
CA ARG A 202 1.50 -9.34 -24.23
C ARG A 202 2.41 -9.07 -25.43
N ARG A 203 1.89 -9.20 -26.66
CA ARG A 203 2.64 -8.87 -27.89
C ARG A 203 2.99 -7.38 -27.96
N ARG A 204 2.05 -6.50 -27.61
CA ARG A 204 2.28 -5.04 -27.57
C ARG A 204 3.40 -4.68 -26.60
N LEU A 205 3.33 -5.19 -25.37
CA LEU A 205 4.36 -4.94 -24.35
C LEU A 205 5.71 -5.53 -24.74
N GLY A 206 5.73 -6.73 -25.31
CA GLY A 206 6.96 -7.35 -25.80
C GLY A 206 7.64 -6.53 -26.91
N GLY A 207 6.87 -6.06 -27.90
CA GLY A 207 7.38 -5.17 -28.95
C GLY A 207 7.97 -3.87 -28.38
N LEU A 208 7.25 -3.22 -27.47
CA LEU A 208 7.75 -1.99 -26.82
C LEU A 208 9.00 -2.23 -25.98
N LEU A 209 9.10 -3.37 -25.28
CA LEU A 209 10.29 -3.71 -24.52
C LEU A 209 11.49 -4.01 -25.43
N ALA A 210 11.27 -4.68 -26.55
CA ALA A 210 12.32 -4.97 -27.53
C ALA A 210 12.91 -3.69 -28.14
N GLU A 211 12.07 -2.68 -28.41
CA GLU A 211 12.50 -1.40 -28.97
C GLU A 211 13.31 -0.53 -28.00
N VAL A 212 12.97 -0.55 -26.71
CA VAL A 212 13.52 0.44 -25.75
C VAL A 212 14.57 -0.14 -24.79
N LEU A 213 14.60 -1.45 -24.58
CA LEU A 213 15.66 -2.06 -23.77
C LEU A 213 16.97 -2.11 -24.57
N ASP A 214 18.04 -1.65 -23.94
CA ASP A 214 19.41 -1.81 -24.43
C ASP A 214 20.08 -3.06 -23.84
N ASP A 215 21.24 -3.43 -24.38
CA ASP A 215 21.97 -4.62 -23.93
C ASP A 215 22.46 -4.52 -22.47
N PRO A 216 22.90 -3.35 -21.97
CA PRO A 216 23.19 -3.17 -20.54
C PRO A 216 21.97 -3.45 -19.64
N ALA A 217 20.77 -2.97 -19.99
CA ALA A 217 19.56 -3.26 -19.22
C ALA A 217 19.24 -4.75 -19.22
N ARG A 218 19.34 -5.41 -20.38
CA ARG A 218 19.15 -6.86 -20.49
C ARG A 218 20.16 -7.64 -19.63
N ALA A 219 21.43 -7.24 -19.65
CA ALA A 219 22.46 -7.87 -18.83
C ALA A 219 22.21 -7.68 -17.33
N ALA A 220 21.79 -6.49 -16.90
CA ALA A 220 21.45 -6.21 -15.51
C ALA A 220 20.27 -7.06 -15.01
N MET A 221 19.25 -7.27 -15.84
CA MET A 221 18.14 -8.19 -15.51
C MET A 221 18.58 -9.64 -15.48
N ALA A 222 19.43 -10.07 -16.42
CA ALA A 222 19.96 -11.42 -16.44
C ALA A 222 20.80 -11.72 -15.19
N GLN A 223 21.59 -10.75 -14.71
CA GLN A 223 22.38 -10.86 -13.47
C GLN A 223 21.50 -11.14 -12.25
N LEU A 224 20.29 -10.56 -12.15
CA LEU A 224 19.37 -10.85 -11.05
C LEU A 224 18.98 -12.33 -10.99
N LEU A 225 18.93 -12.98 -12.16
CA LEU A 225 18.58 -14.38 -12.28
C LEU A 225 19.77 -15.32 -12.09
N VAL A 226 21.03 -14.85 -12.08
CA VAL A 226 22.23 -15.69 -11.87
C VAL A 226 22.28 -16.21 -10.43
N ARG A 227 22.79 -17.44 -10.25
CA ARG A 227 23.00 -18.06 -8.93
C ARG A 227 24.50 -18.01 -8.61
N ASP A 228 24.85 -17.38 -7.49
CA ASP A 228 26.20 -17.45 -6.92
C ASP A 228 26.15 -18.40 -5.72
N ASP A 229 26.59 -19.66 -5.92
CA ASP A 229 26.84 -20.80 -5.00
C ASP A 229 25.87 -21.13 -3.84
N THR A 230 24.97 -20.24 -3.42
CA THR A 230 24.03 -20.40 -2.30
C THR A 230 22.62 -19.91 -2.66
N LEU A 231 22.45 -18.67 -3.14
CA LEU A 231 21.17 -18.06 -3.53
C LEU A 231 21.33 -17.15 -4.74
N SER A 232 20.30 -17.04 -5.59
CA SER A 232 20.25 -16.01 -6.64
C SER A 232 20.13 -14.61 -6.04
N GLN A 233 20.63 -13.58 -6.73
CA GLN A 233 20.45 -12.18 -6.31
C GLN A 233 18.97 -11.81 -6.14
N LEU A 234 18.08 -12.25 -7.04
CA LEU A 234 16.65 -12.03 -6.91
C LEU A 234 16.07 -12.60 -5.60
N ALA A 235 16.46 -13.82 -5.20
CA ALA A 235 16.01 -14.42 -3.94
C ALA A 235 16.46 -13.61 -2.71
N ALA A 236 17.68 -13.05 -2.73
CA ALA A 236 18.14 -12.16 -1.67
C ALA A 236 17.35 -10.83 -1.63
N LEU A 237 17.00 -10.29 -2.81
CA LEU A 237 16.19 -9.07 -2.93
C LEU A 237 14.76 -9.27 -2.42
N LYS A 238 14.16 -10.46 -2.59
CA LYS A 238 12.81 -10.79 -2.12
C LYS A 238 12.68 -10.81 -0.60
N GLN A 239 13.76 -11.02 0.14
CA GLN A 239 13.71 -11.07 1.61
C GLN A 239 13.56 -9.67 2.20
N ASP A 240 12.62 -9.48 3.13
CA ASP A 240 12.47 -8.25 3.91
C ASP A 240 13.39 -8.22 5.15
N ALA A 241 13.71 -7.00 5.59
CA ALA A 241 14.38 -6.80 6.86
C ALA A 241 13.45 -7.20 8.03
N LYS A 242 13.99 -7.97 8.98
CA LYS A 242 13.25 -8.40 10.18
C LYS A 242 13.14 -7.32 11.26
N ASP A 243 14.09 -6.39 11.25
CA ASP A 243 14.21 -5.32 12.23
C ASP A 243 15.00 -4.13 11.64
N PHE A 244 14.99 -2.99 12.34
CA PHE A 244 15.77 -1.80 11.98
C PHE A 244 17.20 -1.82 12.52
N GLY A 245 17.76 -3.00 12.82
CA GLY A 245 19.13 -3.15 13.25
C GLY A 245 20.14 -2.69 12.19
N TRP A 246 21.30 -2.20 12.63
CA TRP A 246 22.29 -1.57 11.72
C TRP A 246 22.75 -2.50 10.59
N ARG A 247 22.93 -3.81 10.87
CA ARG A 247 23.32 -4.80 9.86
C ARG A 247 22.22 -5.01 8.82
N GLN A 248 20.97 -5.06 9.27
CA GLN A 248 19.82 -5.21 8.36
C GLN A 248 19.68 -3.97 7.48
N MET A 249 19.79 -2.77 8.07
CA MET A 249 19.74 -1.52 7.31
C MET A 249 20.91 -1.36 6.33
N ALA A 250 22.10 -1.88 6.68
CA ALA A 250 23.20 -1.95 5.73
C ALA A 250 22.86 -2.83 4.51
N ARG A 251 22.27 -4.01 4.75
CA ARG A 251 21.81 -4.92 3.68
C ARG A 251 20.68 -4.32 2.84
N GLU A 252 19.69 -3.67 3.45
CA GLU A 252 18.61 -3.00 2.70
C GLU A 252 19.14 -1.89 1.79
N ARG A 253 20.16 -1.13 2.26
CA ARG A 253 20.84 -0.13 1.43
C ARG A 253 21.60 -0.77 0.26
N GLU A 254 22.25 -1.91 0.48
CA GLU A 254 22.93 -2.66 -0.57
C GLU A 254 21.95 -3.19 -1.61
N LYS A 255 20.85 -3.82 -1.19
CA LYS A 255 19.76 -4.27 -2.07
C LYS A 255 19.21 -3.11 -2.92
N ARG A 256 19.00 -1.95 -2.29
CA ARG A 256 18.53 -0.74 -2.99
C ARG A 256 19.55 -0.27 -4.03
N ALA A 257 20.84 -0.29 -3.70
CA ALA A 257 21.91 0.08 -4.63
C ALA A 257 21.98 -0.89 -5.83
N THR A 258 21.80 -2.20 -5.61
CA THR A 258 21.72 -3.20 -6.68
C THR A 258 20.56 -2.93 -7.64
N LEU A 259 19.41 -2.46 -7.13
CA LEU A 259 18.23 -2.15 -7.93
C LEU A 259 18.24 -0.77 -8.58
N GLU A 260 19.14 0.14 -8.19
CA GLU A 260 19.20 1.52 -8.69
C GLU A 260 19.28 1.63 -10.23
N PRO A 261 20.14 0.86 -10.94
CA PRO A 261 20.20 0.93 -12.40
C PRO A 261 18.88 0.51 -13.06
N LEU A 262 18.31 -0.60 -12.59
CA LEU A 262 17.04 -1.13 -13.11
C LEU A 262 15.85 -0.22 -12.80
N HIS A 263 15.82 0.39 -11.60
CA HIS A 263 14.81 1.39 -11.27
C HIS A 263 14.93 2.61 -12.19
N SER A 264 16.15 3.09 -12.47
CA SER A 264 16.37 4.23 -13.37
C SER A 264 15.85 3.96 -14.78
N ILE A 265 16.09 2.75 -15.30
CA ILE A 265 15.53 2.27 -16.55
C ILE A 265 13.99 2.23 -16.47
N ALA A 266 13.44 1.56 -15.45
CA ALA A 266 12.00 1.45 -15.26
C ALA A 266 11.31 2.83 -15.15
N LYS A 267 11.95 3.81 -14.51
CA LYS A 267 11.45 5.19 -14.40
C LYS A 267 11.27 5.87 -15.76
N ALA A 268 12.13 5.58 -16.72
CA ALA A 268 12.04 6.13 -18.07
C ALA A 268 11.09 5.32 -18.97
N LEU A 269 11.01 3.99 -18.77
CA LEU A 269 10.26 3.06 -19.62
C LEU A 269 8.79 2.93 -19.26
N LEU A 270 8.47 2.73 -17.98
CA LEU A 270 7.11 2.38 -17.54
C LEU A 270 6.04 3.40 -17.96
N PRO A 271 6.29 4.73 -17.95
CA PRO A 271 5.32 5.70 -18.47
C PRO A 271 5.02 5.53 -19.96
N LYS A 272 5.98 5.05 -20.76
CA LYS A 272 5.83 4.83 -22.20
C LYS A 272 5.06 3.55 -22.52
N LEU A 273 5.09 2.55 -21.62
CA LEU A 273 4.38 1.30 -21.82
C LEU A 273 2.85 1.45 -21.75
N GLY A 274 2.34 2.54 -21.14
CA GLY A 274 0.90 2.77 -20.98
C GLY A 274 0.23 1.71 -20.10
N VAL A 275 0.97 1.19 -19.11
CA VAL A 275 0.51 0.16 -18.17
C VAL A 275 -0.09 0.86 -16.95
N SER A 276 -1.27 0.44 -16.50
CA SER A 276 -1.88 0.94 -15.28
C SER A 276 -1.04 0.62 -14.04
N GLN A 277 -1.27 1.34 -12.94
CA GLN A 277 -0.65 1.02 -11.65
C GLN A 277 -1.02 -0.41 -11.20
N GLN A 278 -2.25 -0.84 -11.44
CA GLN A 278 -2.74 -2.18 -11.10
C GLN A 278 -1.97 -3.28 -11.85
N ASN A 279 -1.84 -3.14 -13.16
CA ASN A 279 -1.07 -4.08 -14.00
C ASN A 279 0.41 -4.11 -13.63
N LEU A 280 0.98 -2.95 -13.29
CA LEU A 280 2.35 -2.87 -12.81
C LEU A 280 2.55 -3.71 -11.54
N LEU A 281 1.65 -3.57 -10.56
CA LEU A 281 1.70 -4.34 -9.31
C LEU A 281 1.50 -5.84 -9.58
N TYR A 282 0.56 -6.18 -10.47
CA TYR A 282 0.34 -7.56 -10.91
C TYR A 282 1.61 -8.17 -11.52
N TYR A 283 2.25 -7.51 -12.49
CA TYR A 283 3.48 -8.01 -13.11
C TYR A 283 4.65 -8.10 -12.12
N ALA A 284 4.77 -7.13 -11.19
CA ALA A 284 5.75 -7.20 -10.12
C ALA A 284 5.51 -8.42 -9.20
N SER A 285 4.25 -8.76 -8.93
CA SER A 285 3.87 -9.93 -8.13
C SER A 285 4.25 -11.25 -8.82
N LEU A 286 4.20 -11.32 -10.16
CA LEU A 286 4.61 -12.52 -10.90
C LEU A 286 6.10 -12.81 -10.74
N ALA A 287 6.96 -11.79 -10.65
CA ALA A 287 8.37 -11.98 -10.33
C ALA A 287 8.57 -12.58 -8.93
N ASN A 288 7.67 -12.31 -7.98
CA ASN A 288 7.67 -12.93 -6.66
C ASN A 288 7.17 -14.37 -6.69
N PHE A 289 6.09 -14.62 -7.43
CA PHE A 289 5.45 -15.92 -7.59
C PHE A 289 6.36 -16.96 -8.24
N TYR A 290 6.99 -16.62 -9.37
CA TYR A 290 7.83 -17.56 -10.11
C TYR A 290 9.17 -17.84 -9.40
N THR A 291 9.66 -19.07 -9.56
CA THR A 291 11.03 -19.40 -9.19
C THR A 291 12.01 -18.79 -10.20
N VAL A 292 13.27 -18.67 -9.80
CA VAL A 292 14.33 -18.20 -10.71
C VAL A 292 14.47 -19.11 -11.92
N HIS A 293 14.23 -20.42 -11.75
CA HIS A 293 14.25 -21.37 -12.85
C HIS A 293 13.12 -21.08 -13.85
N ASP A 294 11.89 -20.90 -13.36
CA ASP A 294 10.74 -20.59 -14.22
C ASP A 294 10.94 -19.28 -14.97
N LEU A 295 11.41 -18.22 -14.28
CA LEU A 295 11.68 -16.92 -14.90
C LEU A 295 12.74 -17.00 -16.01
N ARG A 296 13.69 -17.93 -15.95
CA ARG A 296 14.68 -18.14 -17.02
C ARG A 296 14.10 -18.86 -18.24
N ASN A 297 13.07 -19.67 -18.03
CA ASN A 297 12.45 -20.49 -19.09
C ASN A 297 11.27 -19.80 -19.77
N LEU A 298 10.74 -18.71 -19.19
CA LEU A 298 9.73 -17.88 -19.82
C LEU A 298 10.29 -17.15 -21.05
N LYS A 299 9.39 -16.64 -21.91
CA LYS A 299 9.78 -15.77 -23.01
C LYS A 299 10.51 -14.55 -22.46
N ALA A 300 11.65 -14.19 -23.08
CA ALA A 300 12.52 -13.13 -22.59
C ALA A 300 11.77 -11.83 -22.27
N ASP A 301 10.87 -11.40 -23.16
CA ASP A 301 10.06 -10.19 -22.99
C ASP A 301 9.18 -10.22 -21.73
N GLN A 302 8.63 -11.39 -21.39
CA GLN A 302 7.79 -11.56 -20.20
C GLN A 302 8.66 -11.48 -18.94
N SER A 303 9.79 -12.18 -18.92
CA SER A 303 10.73 -12.13 -17.80
C SER A 303 11.25 -10.72 -17.58
N HIS A 304 11.60 -10.00 -18.66
CA HIS A 304 12.02 -8.61 -18.59
C HIS A 304 10.92 -7.71 -18.02
N LEU A 305 9.68 -7.85 -18.49
CA LEU A 305 8.54 -7.07 -17.96
C LEU A 305 8.37 -7.28 -16.46
N TYR A 306 8.37 -8.54 -16.01
CA TYR A 306 8.14 -8.87 -14.60
C TYR A 306 9.29 -8.36 -13.72
N LEU A 307 10.54 -8.53 -14.16
CA LEU A 307 11.72 -8.05 -13.43
C LEU A 307 11.80 -6.52 -13.36
N LEU A 308 11.41 -5.81 -14.43
CA LEU A 308 11.36 -4.34 -14.43
C LEU A 308 10.27 -3.82 -13.49
N CYS A 309 9.08 -4.39 -13.55
CA CYS A 309 7.99 -4.03 -12.64
C CYS A 309 8.37 -4.34 -11.19
N TYR A 310 9.00 -5.48 -10.96
CA TYR A 310 9.54 -5.84 -9.65
C TYR A 310 10.59 -4.85 -9.16
N ALA A 311 11.59 -4.51 -9.97
CA ALA A 311 12.65 -3.56 -9.60
C ALA A 311 12.07 -2.19 -9.24
N TRP A 312 11.08 -1.72 -10.00
CA TRP A 312 10.37 -0.47 -9.72
C TRP A 312 9.67 -0.46 -8.36
N VAL A 313 8.84 -1.48 -8.09
CA VAL A 313 8.11 -1.59 -6.83
C VAL A 313 9.07 -1.81 -5.67
N ARG A 314 10.01 -2.75 -5.82
CA ARG A 314 10.91 -3.16 -4.75
C ARG A 314 11.86 -2.06 -4.34
N TYR A 315 12.42 -1.30 -5.28
CA TYR A 315 13.30 -0.17 -4.96
C TYR A 315 12.58 0.89 -4.11
N ARG A 316 11.31 1.19 -4.41
CA ARG A 316 10.49 2.13 -3.65
C ARG A 316 10.20 1.60 -2.26
N GLN A 317 9.77 0.34 -2.15
CA GLN A 317 9.56 -0.32 -0.86
C GLN A 317 10.83 -0.30 0.01
N LEU A 318 12.00 -0.58 -0.56
CA LEU A 318 13.28 -0.48 0.15
C LEU A 318 13.58 0.97 0.58
N SER A 319 13.21 1.95 -0.23
CA SER A 319 13.37 3.37 0.11
C SER A 319 12.47 3.77 1.28
N ASP A 320 11.21 3.34 1.26
CA ASP A 320 10.23 3.58 2.32
C ASP A 320 10.68 2.91 3.63
N ASN A 321 11.13 1.64 3.58
CA ASN A 321 11.69 0.93 4.73
C ASN A 321 12.87 1.68 5.37
N LEU A 322 13.74 2.30 4.55
CA LEU A 322 14.89 3.07 5.06
C LEU A 322 14.46 4.40 5.71
N VAL A 323 13.42 5.03 5.18
CA VAL A 323 12.82 6.25 5.77
C VAL A 323 12.15 5.91 7.10
N ASP A 324 11.39 4.82 7.16
CA ASP A 324 10.75 4.33 8.38
C ASP A 324 11.78 3.97 9.46
N ALA A 325 12.86 3.28 9.06
CA ALA A 325 13.97 2.99 9.96
C ALA A 325 14.63 4.27 10.49
N MET A 326 14.78 5.31 9.64
CA MET A 326 15.34 6.58 10.06
C MET A 326 14.43 7.27 11.08
N ALA A 327 13.12 7.31 10.83
CA ALA A 327 12.13 7.86 11.75
C ALA A 327 12.13 7.12 13.10
N TYR A 328 12.20 5.78 13.06
CA TYR A 328 12.31 4.95 14.26
C TYR A 328 13.53 5.30 15.11
N HIS A 329 14.73 5.34 14.50
CA HIS A 329 15.96 5.65 15.22
C HIS A 329 15.98 7.09 15.74
N MET A 330 15.42 8.03 14.98
CA MET A 330 15.32 9.44 15.40
C MET A 330 14.46 9.57 16.65
N LYS A 331 13.27 8.94 16.67
CA LYS A 331 12.39 8.91 17.83
C LYS A 331 13.07 8.26 19.04
N GLN A 332 13.73 7.12 18.83
CA GLN A 332 14.44 6.42 19.92
C GLN A 332 15.54 7.28 20.55
N LEU A 333 16.27 8.07 19.74
CA LEU A 333 17.31 8.97 20.22
C LEU A 333 16.72 10.20 20.94
N GLU A 334 15.60 10.74 20.47
CA GLU A 334 14.88 11.81 21.14
C GLU A 334 14.36 11.37 22.52
N ASP A 335 13.77 10.18 22.59
CA ASP A 335 13.27 9.60 23.85
C ASP A 335 14.42 9.34 24.84
N GLN A 336 15.52 8.75 24.36
CA GLN A 336 16.70 8.46 25.20
C GLN A 336 17.39 9.73 25.70
N SER A 337 17.59 10.72 24.84
CA SER A 337 18.20 12.00 25.24
C SER A 337 17.30 12.79 26.18
N SER A 338 15.98 12.77 25.97
CA SER A 338 15.01 13.39 26.87
C SER A 338 14.95 12.69 28.23
N ALA A 339 14.95 11.36 28.27
CA ALA A 339 14.98 10.58 29.50
C ALA A 339 16.28 10.80 30.27
N GLY A 340 17.43 10.73 29.59
CA GLY A 340 18.74 11.00 30.18
C GLY A 340 18.83 12.42 30.77
N ALA A 341 18.38 13.43 30.01
CA ALA A 341 18.36 14.80 30.50
C ALA A 341 17.46 14.99 31.72
N LYS A 342 16.27 14.38 31.73
CA LYS A 342 15.35 14.39 32.89
C LYS A 342 16.00 13.73 34.12
N GLN A 343 16.61 12.56 33.95
CA GLN A 343 17.29 11.86 35.04
C GLN A 343 18.46 12.67 35.61
N SER A 344 19.33 13.23 34.75
CA SER A 344 20.43 14.09 35.20
C SER A 344 19.93 15.36 35.88
N PHE A 345 18.83 15.95 35.40
CA PHE A 345 18.23 17.12 36.03
C PHE A 345 17.68 16.80 37.43
N VAL A 346 16.94 15.69 37.57
CA VAL A 346 16.44 15.24 38.88
C VAL A 346 17.58 14.94 39.83
N ALA A 347 18.63 14.24 39.37
CA ALA A 347 19.80 13.94 40.20
C ALA A 347 20.50 15.22 40.70
N GLU A 348 20.62 16.24 39.86
CA GLU A 348 21.20 17.53 40.23
C GLU A 348 20.31 18.30 41.22
N GLN A 349 18.98 18.23 41.08
CA GLN A 349 18.04 18.82 42.05
C GLN A 349 18.11 18.12 43.41
N VAL A 350 18.14 16.79 43.43
CA VAL A 350 18.25 16.00 44.67
C VAL A 350 19.57 16.33 45.39
N ARG A 351 20.70 16.41 44.67
CA ARG A 351 21.98 16.80 45.26
C ARG A 351 21.91 18.19 45.91
N ARG A 352 21.33 19.18 45.21
CA ARG A 352 21.13 20.53 45.77
C ARG A 352 20.26 20.52 47.02
N GLN A 353 19.17 19.76 47.02
CA GLN A 353 18.31 19.63 48.19
C GLN A 353 19.04 18.98 49.37
N GLN A 354 19.90 17.98 49.14
CA GLN A 354 20.70 17.33 50.18
C GLN A 354 21.74 18.28 50.80
N ASP A 355 22.37 19.13 49.98
CA ASP A 355 23.39 20.06 50.44
C ASP A 355 22.80 21.29 51.15
N THR A 356 21.56 21.68 50.82
CA THR A 356 20.93 22.92 51.31
C THR A 356 20.89 23.02 52.84
N PRO A 357 20.49 21.99 53.62
CA PRO A 357 20.53 22.05 55.08
C PRO A 357 21.95 22.20 55.64
N GLN A 358 22.95 21.55 55.03
CA GLN A 358 24.34 21.66 55.47
C GLN A 358 24.89 23.06 55.22
N VAL A 359 24.55 23.66 54.07
CA VAL A 359 24.87 25.06 53.76
C VAL A 359 24.16 26.03 54.69
N GLY A 360 22.89 25.78 55.02
CA GLY A 360 22.16 26.57 56.03
C GLY A 360 22.88 26.56 57.38
N ARG A 361 23.30 25.37 57.86
CA ARG A 361 24.07 25.24 59.11
C ARG A 361 25.44 25.94 59.04
N LEU A 362 26.10 25.92 57.88
CA LEU A 362 27.36 26.65 57.67
C LEU A 362 27.17 28.17 57.72
N LEU A 363 26.06 28.68 57.17
CA LEU A 363 25.72 30.10 57.25
C LEU A 363 25.37 30.51 58.68
N SER A 364 24.73 29.64 59.46
CA SER A 364 24.41 29.90 60.87
C SER A 364 25.65 30.14 61.73
N LEU A 365 26.81 29.55 61.40
CA LEU A 365 28.07 29.79 62.14
C LEU A 365 28.51 31.27 62.16
N TYR A 366 28.05 32.08 61.21
CA TYR A 366 28.35 33.52 61.14
C TYR A 366 27.39 34.39 61.95
N ILE A 367 26.26 33.82 62.41
CA ILE A 367 25.20 34.52 63.17
C ILE A 367 25.06 33.86 64.56
N ASP A 368 26.00 32.99 64.93
CA ASP A 368 25.96 32.24 66.17
C ASP A 368 26.60 33.06 67.30
N ASP A 369 25.75 33.71 68.11
CA ASP A 369 26.15 34.54 69.26
C ASP A 369 26.93 33.75 70.34
N SER A 370 26.97 32.41 70.26
CA SER A 370 27.78 31.56 71.14
C SER A 370 29.27 31.50 70.75
N VAL A 371 29.65 32.06 69.60
CA VAL A 371 31.04 32.18 69.15
C VAL A 371 31.54 33.60 69.44
N PRO A 372 32.42 33.81 70.43
CA PRO A 372 32.94 35.14 70.73
C PRO A 372 33.73 35.73 69.55
N ASP A 373 33.56 37.02 69.26
CA ASP A 373 34.31 37.77 68.24
C ASP A 373 35.85 37.57 68.23
N PRO A 374 36.56 37.43 69.37
CA PRO A 374 38.01 37.20 69.35
C PRO A 374 38.41 35.77 68.93
N THR A 375 37.46 34.89 68.61
CA THR A 375 37.76 33.50 68.20
C THR A 375 38.56 33.48 66.89
N PRO A 376 39.73 32.81 66.84
CA PRO A 376 40.50 32.68 65.60
C PRO A 376 39.67 32.04 64.49
N PHE A 377 39.68 32.64 63.29
CA PHE A 377 38.94 32.11 62.13
C PHE A 377 39.34 30.67 61.74
N GLY A 378 40.54 30.25 62.12
CA GLY A 378 40.99 28.85 61.98
C GLY A 378 40.09 27.86 62.71
N ASP A 379 39.61 28.19 63.91
CA ASP A 379 38.78 27.32 64.73
C ASP A 379 37.34 27.25 64.20
N VAL A 380 36.81 28.38 63.73
CA VAL A 380 35.52 28.45 63.02
C VAL A 380 35.55 27.58 61.76
N ARG A 381 36.67 27.58 61.03
CA ARG A 381 36.86 26.74 59.85
C ARG A 381 36.91 25.24 60.18
N GLN A 382 37.54 24.86 61.30
CA GLN A 382 37.53 23.46 61.76
C GLN A 382 36.11 23.02 62.18
N ARG A 383 35.32 23.90 62.80
CA ARG A 383 33.90 23.64 63.09
C ARG A 383 33.08 23.48 61.80
N ALA A 384 33.31 24.33 60.79
CA ALA A 384 32.67 24.20 59.48
C ALA A 384 32.98 22.86 58.79
N TYR A 385 34.22 22.37 58.87
CA TYR A 385 34.60 21.08 58.28
C TYR A 385 33.95 19.86 58.95
N LYS A 386 33.49 20.00 60.20
CA LYS A 386 32.67 18.97 60.87
C LYS A 386 31.24 18.92 60.30
N ILE A 387 30.72 20.03 59.76
CA ILE A 387 29.39 20.11 59.15
C ILE A 387 29.43 19.62 57.70
N MET A 388 30.47 19.99 56.95
CA MET A 388 30.70 19.56 55.57
C MET A 388 32.21 19.42 55.31
N PRO A 389 32.72 18.24 54.90
CA PRO A 389 34.15 18.04 54.64
C PRO A 389 34.71 19.05 53.63
N ARG A 390 35.99 19.41 53.77
CA ARG A 390 36.64 20.45 52.95
C ARG A 390 36.41 20.30 51.44
N ASP A 391 36.57 19.10 50.91
CA ASP A 391 36.47 18.86 49.47
C ASP A 391 35.02 18.91 48.97
N ALA A 392 34.07 18.47 49.79
CA ALA A 392 32.64 18.62 49.55
C ALA A 392 32.22 20.10 49.63
N LEU A 393 32.73 20.84 50.61
CA LEU A 393 32.47 22.27 50.78
C LEU A 393 32.96 23.08 49.59
N LEU A 394 34.18 22.78 49.10
CA LEU A 394 34.73 23.43 47.91
C LEU A 394 33.88 23.15 46.67
N THR A 395 33.49 21.88 46.46
CA THR A 395 32.67 21.48 45.30
C THR A 395 31.27 22.09 45.35
N THR A 396 30.64 22.11 46.53
CA THR A 396 29.32 22.71 46.77
C THR A 396 29.35 24.23 46.62
N ALA A 397 30.37 24.90 47.18
CA ALA A 397 30.54 26.35 47.05
C ALA A 397 30.73 26.76 45.57
N GLN A 398 31.56 26.04 44.82
CA GLN A 398 31.74 26.27 43.38
C GLN A 398 30.42 26.08 42.60
N ARG A 399 29.67 25.02 42.91
CA ARG A 399 28.38 24.72 42.26
C ARG A 399 27.30 25.75 42.58
N MET A 400 27.25 26.26 43.81
CA MET A 400 26.27 27.29 44.23
C MET A 400 26.64 28.70 43.76
N SER A 401 27.94 28.97 43.58
CA SER A 401 28.42 30.26 43.05
C SER A 401 28.26 30.36 41.53
N ALA A 402 28.23 29.21 40.83
CA ALA A 402 28.02 29.14 39.40
C ALA A 402 26.53 29.14 39.03
N LYS A 403 26.20 29.60 37.81
CA LYS A 403 24.84 29.51 37.27
C LYS A 403 24.38 28.05 37.23
N PRO A 404 23.13 27.75 37.61
CA PRO A 404 22.60 26.39 37.53
C PRO A 404 22.71 25.85 36.12
N VAL A 405 23.10 24.57 36.00
CA VAL A 405 23.18 23.89 34.71
C VAL A 405 21.79 23.91 34.08
N SER A 406 21.68 24.51 32.90
CA SER A 406 20.40 24.61 32.22
C SER A 406 19.91 23.23 31.78
N LYS A 407 18.58 23.04 31.77
CA LYS A 407 17.95 21.82 31.23
C LYS A 407 18.39 21.53 29.79
N LEU A 408 18.61 22.59 29.01
CA LEU A 408 19.11 22.50 27.64
C LEU A 408 20.55 21.97 27.58
N ALA A 409 21.44 22.40 28.49
CA ALA A 409 22.81 21.91 28.55
C ALA A 409 22.87 20.41 28.90
N LEU A 410 22.04 19.96 29.84
CA LEU A 410 21.92 18.53 30.17
C LEU A 410 21.38 17.71 28.99
N HIS A 411 20.48 18.29 28.20
CA HIS A 411 19.99 17.66 26.99
C HIS A 411 21.08 17.49 25.93
N TRP A 412 21.88 18.53 25.66
CA TRP A 412 23.02 18.41 24.75
C TRP A 412 24.08 17.41 25.23
N GLN A 413 24.36 17.35 26.54
CA GLN A 413 25.25 16.34 27.11
C GLN A 413 24.71 14.91 26.91
N ALA A 414 23.40 14.72 27.06
CA ALA A 414 22.76 13.43 26.80
C ALA A 414 22.85 13.04 25.31
N VAL A 415 22.70 14.01 24.40
CA VAL A 415 22.88 13.80 22.95
C VAL A 415 24.34 13.45 22.62
N ASP A 416 25.32 14.12 23.22
CA ASP A 416 26.74 13.82 23.02
C ASP A 416 27.07 12.38 23.43
N GLY A 417 26.47 11.89 24.53
CA GLY A 417 26.58 10.50 24.97
C GLY A 417 26.02 9.47 23.97
N LEU A 418 25.14 9.89 23.04
CA LEU A 418 24.53 9.06 22.01
C LEU A 418 25.25 9.16 20.65
N ALA A 419 26.35 9.91 20.54
CA ALA A 419 27.03 10.19 19.28
C ALA A 419 27.40 8.93 18.46
N GLU A 420 27.87 7.86 19.11
CA GLU A 420 28.22 6.61 18.43
C GLU A 420 26.99 5.91 17.83
N ARG A 421 25.85 5.95 18.52
CA ARG A 421 24.58 5.41 17.99
C ARG A 421 24.10 6.23 16.80
N ILE A 422 24.19 7.56 16.87
CA ILE A 422 23.86 8.46 15.76
C ILE A 422 24.74 8.16 14.53
N ARG A 423 26.05 7.99 14.72
CA ARG A 423 26.99 7.65 13.64
C ARG A 423 26.70 6.29 13.01
N ARG A 424 26.28 5.31 13.80
CA ARG A 424 26.04 3.94 13.35
C ARG A 424 24.68 3.77 12.66
N HIS A 425 23.63 4.40 13.17
CA HIS A 425 22.26 4.16 12.72
C HIS A 425 21.73 5.27 11.81
N LEU A 426 21.82 6.55 12.21
CA LEU A 426 21.20 7.64 11.46
C LEU A 426 22.02 8.10 10.26
N ARG A 427 23.35 8.24 10.41
CA ARG A 427 24.20 8.77 9.33
C ARG A 427 24.11 7.95 8.03
N PRO A 428 24.19 6.60 8.04
CA PRO A 428 24.10 5.82 6.81
C PRO A 428 22.72 5.89 6.14
N LEU A 429 21.64 5.97 6.94
CA LEU A 429 20.27 6.10 6.45
C LEU A 429 20.05 7.46 5.80
N TYR A 430 20.49 8.53 6.45
CA TYR A 430 20.38 9.89 5.91
C TYR A 430 21.10 10.04 4.55
N VAL A 431 22.32 9.52 4.43
CA VAL A 431 23.08 9.54 3.17
C VAL A 431 22.36 8.77 2.07
N ALA A 432 21.71 7.64 2.40
CA ALA A 432 20.93 6.88 1.43
C ALA A 432 19.62 7.57 1.02
N SER A 433 19.04 8.40 1.88
CA SER A 433 17.80 9.14 1.59
C SER A 433 17.99 10.38 0.71
N THR A 434 19.22 10.90 0.57
CA THR A 434 19.49 12.25 0.01
C THR A 434 20.11 12.29 -1.41
N SER A 435 20.09 11.20 -2.19
CA SER A 435 20.59 11.23 -3.59
C SER A 435 19.49 11.69 -4.57
N PRO A 436 19.78 12.61 -5.54
CA PRO A 436 20.78 12.40 -6.58
C PRO A 436 21.89 13.47 -6.68
N GLN A 437 23.11 13.01 -6.97
CA GLN A 437 24.37 13.74 -7.27
C GLN A 437 25.10 14.44 -6.09
N PRO A 438 26.41 14.19 -5.92
CA PRO A 438 27.20 14.79 -4.84
C PRO A 438 27.58 16.23 -5.20
N THR A 439 26.77 17.21 -4.83
CA THR A 439 27.25 18.60 -4.79
C THR A 439 28.19 18.77 -3.59
N ARG A 440 29.32 19.45 -3.83
CA ARG A 440 30.43 19.69 -2.87
C ARG A 440 30.01 20.36 -1.55
N THR A 441 28.75 20.79 -1.42
CA THR A 441 28.17 21.43 -0.23
C THR A 441 27.88 20.46 0.91
N ALA A 442 27.75 19.15 0.65
CA ALA A 442 27.57 18.15 1.70
C ALA A 442 28.81 17.93 2.59
N ARG A 443 30.00 18.46 2.23
CA ARG A 443 31.19 18.38 3.10
C ARG A 443 31.17 19.37 4.27
N GLY A 444 30.30 20.39 4.25
CA GLY A 444 30.27 21.45 5.27
C GLY A 444 29.71 21.00 6.63
N TRP A 445 28.79 20.04 6.65
CA TRP A 445 28.12 19.58 7.87
C TRP A 445 28.92 18.51 8.63
N TRP A 446 30.03 18.01 8.07
CA TRP A 446 30.82 16.92 8.64
C TRP A 446 32.01 17.33 9.51
N ARG A 447 32.20 18.63 9.78
CA ARG A 447 33.14 19.08 10.82
C ARG A 447 32.38 19.35 12.11
N TRP A 448 31.99 18.29 12.80
CA TRP A 448 31.91 18.37 14.26
C TRP A 448 33.34 18.65 14.77
N PRO A 449 33.59 19.73 15.53
CA PRO A 449 34.92 19.99 16.06
C PRO A 449 35.30 18.81 16.94
N ARG A 450 36.50 18.23 16.73
CA ARG A 450 37.15 17.48 17.80
C ARG A 450 37.13 18.38 19.03
N PRO A 451 36.73 17.92 20.23
CA PRO A 451 37.02 18.68 21.42
C PRO A 451 38.55 18.75 21.49
N ARG A 452 39.14 19.92 21.19
CA ARG A 452 40.44 20.22 21.79
C ARG A 452 40.15 20.18 23.28
N ALA A 453 40.88 19.37 24.01
CA ALA A 453 40.89 19.40 25.46
C ALA A 453 41.03 20.87 25.90
N CYS A 454 39.93 21.48 26.33
CA CYS A 454 39.93 22.86 26.77
C CYS A 454 40.25 22.85 28.26
N SER A 455 41.50 23.21 28.54
CA SER A 455 42.00 23.61 29.85
C SER A 455 41.09 24.69 30.48
N PRO A 456 40.94 24.77 31.82
CA PRO A 456 39.89 25.56 32.48
C PRO A 456 40.03 27.09 32.43
N ASN A 457 40.97 27.65 31.66
CA ASN A 457 41.21 29.10 31.62
C ASN A 457 41.14 29.65 30.19
N SER A 458 39.94 30.00 29.72
CA SER A 458 39.81 30.99 28.64
C SER A 458 38.59 31.89 28.87
N SER A 459 38.84 33.19 28.75
CA SER A 459 38.10 34.33 29.28
C SER A 459 36.85 34.75 28.49
N ALA A 460 36.26 33.86 27.67
CA ALA A 460 35.22 34.26 26.71
C ALA A 460 33.78 34.38 27.28
N TYR A 461 33.55 34.07 28.56
CA TYR A 461 32.22 34.10 29.18
C TYR A 461 32.02 35.21 30.22
N ARG A 462 32.70 36.36 30.09
CA ARG A 462 32.56 37.46 31.05
C ARG A 462 31.60 38.60 30.67
N ASN A 463 31.13 38.71 29.43
CA ASN A 463 30.26 39.83 29.06
C ASN A 463 28.92 39.37 28.48
N GLY A 464 27.89 39.39 29.33
CA GLY A 464 26.52 39.49 28.87
C GLY A 464 26.31 40.83 28.16
N ARG A 465 26.13 40.79 26.84
CA ARG A 465 25.39 41.81 26.10
C ARG A 465 24.34 41.10 25.26
N SER A 466 23.10 41.56 25.39
CA SER A 466 22.01 41.14 24.52
C SER A 466 22.34 41.52 23.09
N LEU A 467 22.53 40.54 22.21
CA LEU A 467 22.46 40.76 20.78
C LEU A 467 20.99 40.56 20.36
N ASN A 468 20.37 41.71 20.10
CA ASN A 468 19.06 41.86 19.50
C ASN A 468 19.13 41.23 18.09
N VAL A 469 18.62 40.01 17.91
CA VAL A 469 18.44 39.41 16.58
C VAL A 469 16.99 39.63 16.18
N GLN A 470 16.80 40.52 15.21
CA GLN A 470 15.53 40.84 14.58
C GLN A 470 14.85 39.57 14.06
N ARG A 471 13.59 39.36 14.47
CA ARG A 471 12.68 38.39 13.85
C ARG A 471 12.40 38.81 12.40
N PRO A 472 12.44 37.90 11.40
CA PRO A 472 11.84 38.18 10.10
C PRO A 472 10.33 38.27 10.26
N ARG A 473 9.75 39.43 9.93
CA ARG A 473 8.30 39.60 9.73
C ARG A 473 7.90 38.85 8.46
N TYR A 474 7.08 37.81 8.59
CA TYR A 474 6.28 37.31 7.48
C TYR A 474 5.27 38.40 7.09
N ARG A 475 5.47 39.00 5.91
CA ARG A 475 4.47 39.85 5.26
C ARG A 475 3.59 38.95 4.40
N ASN A 476 2.33 38.81 4.79
CA ASN A 476 1.27 38.33 3.92
C ASN A 476 1.15 39.29 2.72
N ALA A 477 1.29 38.77 1.51
CA ALA A 477 0.87 39.43 0.28
C ALA A 477 -0.16 38.53 -0.40
N CYS A 478 -1.39 38.59 0.10
CA CYS A 478 -2.58 38.29 -0.68
C CYS A 478 -2.92 39.60 -1.41
N GLY A 479 -2.87 39.59 -2.74
CA GLY A 479 -3.20 40.74 -3.57
C GLY A 479 -3.70 40.26 -4.93
N ARG A 480 -4.99 39.95 -5.00
CA ARG A 480 -5.75 40.06 -6.25
C ARG A 480 -5.99 41.55 -6.50
N THR A 481 -5.84 42.00 -7.75
CA THR A 481 -6.91 42.59 -8.59
C THR A 481 -6.33 43.44 -9.72
N CYS A 482 -6.45 42.93 -10.96
CA CYS A 482 -7.13 43.53 -12.12
C CYS A 482 -7.15 42.47 -13.23
#